data_AF-A0A093ZP43-F1
#
_entry.id   AF-A0A093ZP43-F1
#
_cell.length_a   1.000
_cell.length_b   1.000
_cell.length_c   1.000
_cell.angle_alpha   90.00
_cell.angle_beta   90.00
_cell.angle_gamma   90.00
#
_symmetry.space_group_name_H-M   'P 1'
#
loop_
_entity.id
_entity.type
_entity.pdbx_description
1 polymer ?
#
loop_
_entity_poly.entity_id
_entity_poly.type
_entity_poly.pdbx_seq_one_letter_code
_entity_poly.pdbx_strand_id
1 'polypeptide(L)'
;MASPVCYANESHFLGDAPAPAPPPPASASASASTSTTPPQPAGTVHALSLSRTHSFSKPATDAITLIPGLGVEGDCHLGAEVQHLSRRGVRPLPENLRQVHVISNEFLEGLVVRGSEGGRGGEEGENQRRVIKPGDLGENITTTGLALESLPLGTILRFVPPSSSTPAPGDPRIRITGLRNPCAQIEKFGRGLLAQ
;
A
#
# COMPACT_ATOMS: atom_id res chain seq x y z
N MET A 1 18.00 5.35 -1.25
CA MET A 1 16.86 5.70 -0.36
C MET A 1 15.69 4.84 -0.79
N ALA A 2 15.24 3.94 0.08
CA ALA A 2 14.09 3.09 -0.19
C ALA A 2 12.83 3.98 -0.18
N SER A 3 11.95 3.78 -1.15
CA SER A 3 10.69 4.51 -1.18
C SER A 3 9.68 3.88 -0.23
N PRO A 4 8.95 4.67 0.55
CA PRO A 4 8.15 4.12 1.65
C PRO A 4 6.74 3.68 1.25
N VAL A 5 6.26 4.10 0.08
CA VAL A 5 4.93 3.71 -0.37
C VAL A 5 5.07 2.53 -1.32
N CYS A 6 4.38 1.43 -1.04
CA CYS A 6 4.42 0.28 -1.92
C CYS A 6 3.36 0.44 -3.01
N TYR A 7 3.78 0.24 -4.26
CA TYR A 7 2.84 -0.07 -5.32
C TYR A 7 2.47 -1.55 -5.20
N ALA A 8 1.18 -1.81 -5.31
CA ALA A 8 0.68 -3.14 -5.50
C ALA A 8 -0.18 -3.17 -6.76
N ASN A 9 -0.16 -4.30 -7.44
CA ASN A 9 -1.16 -4.61 -8.44
C ASN A 9 -1.89 -5.89 -8.06
N GLU A 10 -3.11 -6.02 -8.54
CA GLU A 10 -3.76 -7.32 -8.56
C GLU A 10 -3.30 -8.02 -9.83
N SER A 11 -2.18 -8.74 -9.74
CA SER A 11 -1.83 -9.68 -10.78
C SER A 11 -1.98 -11.11 -10.26
N HIS A 12 -2.83 -11.82 -11.00
CA HIS A 12 -3.24 -13.20 -10.88
C HIS A 12 -4.38 -13.50 -9.90
N PHE A 13 -5.61 -13.35 -10.41
CA PHE A 13 -6.50 -14.52 -10.47
C PHE A 13 -5.79 -15.55 -11.37
N LEU A 14 -5.06 -16.49 -10.77
CA LEU A 14 -5.05 -17.81 -11.39
C LEU A 14 -6.40 -18.40 -11.00
N GLY A 15 -7.39 -18.28 -11.90
CA GLY A 15 -8.61 -19.07 -11.78
C GLY A 15 -8.20 -20.51 -11.50
N ASP A 16 -8.57 -20.99 -10.31
CA ASP A 16 -8.34 -22.35 -9.82
C ASP A 16 -6.90 -22.87 -9.76
N ALA A 17 -5.83 -22.07 -9.93
CA ALA A 17 -4.50 -22.63 -9.70
C ALA A 17 -4.25 -22.80 -8.19
N PRO A 18 -3.73 -23.97 -7.78
CA PRO A 18 -3.36 -24.21 -6.40
C PRO A 18 -2.36 -23.15 -5.93
N ALA A 19 -2.45 -22.77 -4.65
CA ALA A 19 -1.45 -21.91 -4.03
C ALA A 19 -0.03 -22.44 -4.38
N PRO A 20 0.93 -21.56 -4.71
CA PRO A 20 2.30 -22.01 -4.95
C PRO A 20 2.75 -22.84 -3.76
N ALA A 21 3.31 -24.02 -4.04
CA ALA A 21 3.79 -24.94 -3.01
C ALA A 21 4.73 -24.18 -2.05
N PRO A 22 4.64 -24.43 -0.73
CA PRO A 22 5.56 -23.81 0.21
C PRO A 22 7.00 -24.09 -0.24
N PRO A 23 7.93 -23.13 -0.06
CA PRO A 23 9.34 -23.37 -0.36
C PRO A 23 9.80 -24.65 0.36
N PRO A 24 10.65 -25.48 -0.26
CA PRO A 24 11.13 -26.71 0.36
C PRO A 24 11.73 -26.34 1.73
N PRO A 25 11.42 -27.10 2.80
CA PRO A 25 11.95 -26.77 4.12
C PRO A 25 13.47 -26.80 4.05
N ALA A 26 14.10 -25.69 4.46
CA ALA A 26 15.51 -25.70 4.77
C ALA A 26 15.73 -26.82 5.80
N SER A 27 16.64 -27.73 5.49
CA SER A 27 16.96 -28.90 6.30
C SER A 27 17.39 -28.49 7.70
N ALA A 28 16.44 -28.46 8.63
CA ALA A 28 16.66 -28.35 10.06
C ALA A 28 15.75 -29.37 10.75
N SER A 29 16.38 -30.35 11.38
CA SER A 29 15.71 -31.35 12.21
C SER A 29 15.20 -30.68 13.48
N ALA A 30 13.88 -30.65 13.67
CA ALA A 30 13.26 -30.33 14.95
C ALA A 30 11.92 -31.06 15.07
N SER A 31 11.79 -31.90 16.09
CA SER A 31 10.53 -32.54 16.49
C SER A 31 9.48 -31.49 16.83
N ALA A 32 8.38 -31.44 16.06
CA ALA A 32 7.29 -30.51 16.28
C ALA A 32 6.19 -31.16 17.15
N SER A 33 6.07 -30.69 18.37
CA SER A 33 4.84 -30.74 19.16
C SER A 33 3.79 -29.85 18.49
N THR A 34 2.73 -30.46 17.96
CA THR A 34 1.62 -29.74 17.31
C THR A 34 0.75 -29.04 18.35
N SER A 35 1.12 -27.80 18.69
CA SER A 35 0.17 -26.82 19.20
C SER A 35 -0.50 -26.16 17.99
N THR A 36 -1.78 -26.47 17.76
CA THR A 36 -2.56 -25.93 16.64
C THR A 36 -3.10 -24.54 17.01
N THR A 37 -2.20 -23.58 17.18
CA THR A 37 -2.61 -22.17 17.21
C THR A 37 -2.94 -21.77 15.78
N PRO A 38 -4.15 -21.24 15.49
CA PRO A 38 -4.47 -20.79 14.15
C PRO A 38 -3.47 -19.72 13.71
N PRO A 39 -3.07 -19.69 12.42
CA PRO A 39 -2.08 -18.75 11.93
C PRO A 39 -2.54 -17.32 12.20
N GLN A 40 -1.72 -16.55 12.91
CA GLN A 40 -2.04 -15.16 13.18
C GLN A 40 -1.80 -14.31 11.93
N PRO A 41 -2.63 -13.30 11.63
CA PRO A 41 -2.36 -12.36 10.57
C PRO A 41 -1.01 -11.67 10.78
N ALA A 42 -0.24 -11.51 9.70
CA ALA A 42 1.05 -10.80 9.74
C ALA A 42 0.91 -9.29 9.96
N GLY A 43 -0.32 -8.78 9.92
CA GLY A 43 -0.68 -7.38 10.13
C GLY A 43 -2.19 -7.21 9.97
N THR A 44 -2.65 -5.98 10.14
CA THR A 44 -4.07 -5.61 10.04
C THR A 44 -4.26 -4.44 9.10
N VAL A 45 -5.45 -4.32 8.52
CA VAL A 45 -5.86 -3.11 7.80
C VAL A 45 -6.28 -2.08 8.84
N HIS A 46 -5.57 -0.96 8.89
CA HIS A 46 -5.85 0.15 9.79
C HIS A 46 -6.90 1.08 9.22
N ALA A 47 -6.79 1.43 7.94
CA ALA A 47 -7.71 2.34 7.27
C ALA A 47 -7.75 2.09 5.77
N LEU A 48 -8.84 2.54 5.14
CA LEU A 48 -9.06 2.48 3.71
C LEU A 48 -9.37 3.87 3.18
N SER A 49 -8.87 4.17 1.99
CA SER A 49 -9.10 5.45 1.31
C SER A 49 -9.22 5.27 -0.20
N LEU A 50 -10.02 6.11 -0.86
CA LEU A 50 -10.10 6.15 -2.32
C LEU A 50 -10.41 7.56 -2.80
N SER A 51 -10.01 7.91 -4.02
CA SER A 51 -10.41 9.18 -4.62
C SER A 51 -10.81 8.98 -6.08
N ARG A 52 -11.98 9.50 -6.44
CA ARG A 52 -12.46 9.54 -7.83
C ARG A 52 -11.69 10.54 -8.70
N THR A 53 -10.94 11.46 -8.09
CA THR A 53 -10.16 12.50 -8.76
C THR A 53 -8.66 12.31 -8.51
N HIS A 54 -7.81 12.88 -9.37
CA HIS A 54 -6.35 12.92 -9.20
C HIS A 54 -5.88 13.89 -8.10
N SER A 55 -6.63 13.97 -7.00
CA SER A 55 -6.22 14.65 -5.78
C SER A 55 -5.02 13.94 -5.17
N PHE A 56 -4.12 14.70 -4.52
CA PHE A 56 -2.94 14.11 -3.87
C PHE A 56 -3.32 13.18 -2.72
N SER A 57 -4.26 13.61 -1.88
CA SER A 57 -4.80 12.85 -0.76
C SER A 57 -6.10 12.16 -1.15
N LYS A 58 -6.40 11.03 -0.51
CA LYS A 58 -7.62 10.25 -0.70
C LYS A 58 -8.46 10.32 0.58
N PRO A 59 -9.76 10.68 0.51
CA PRO A 59 -10.64 10.62 1.67
C PRO A 59 -10.83 9.17 2.16
N ALA A 60 -11.05 9.04 3.46
CA ALA A 60 -11.33 7.75 4.10
C ALA A 60 -12.66 7.15 3.59
N THR A 61 -12.71 5.82 3.55
CA THR A 61 -13.90 5.03 3.18
C THR A 61 -14.00 3.80 4.09
N ASP A 62 -15.21 3.31 4.31
CA ASP A 62 -15.43 2.11 5.13
C ASP A 62 -15.09 0.81 4.38
N ALA A 63 -15.11 0.85 3.05
CA ALA A 63 -14.82 -0.29 2.20
C ALA A 63 -14.19 0.14 0.87
N ILE A 64 -13.42 -0.78 0.29
CA ILE A 64 -12.95 -0.73 -1.09
C ILE A 64 -13.26 -2.06 -1.77
N THR A 65 -13.56 -2.01 -3.07
CA THR A 65 -13.73 -3.19 -3.91
C THR A 65 -12.51 -3.29 -4.81
N LEU A 66 -11.82 -4.43 -4.78
CA LEU A 66 -10.72 -4.70 -5.69
C LEU A 66 -11.24 -5.41 -6.93
N ILE A 67 -10.85 -4.91 -8.11
CA ILE A 67 -11.21 -5.48 -9.40
C ILE A 67 -9.93 -6.08 -10.02
N PRO A 68 -9.91 -7.41 -10.28
CA PRO A 68 -8.75 -8.10 -10.81
C PRO A 68 -8.17 -7.43 -12.06
N GLY A 69 -6.87 -7.11 -12.01
CA GLY A 69 -6.17 -6.48 -13.12
C GLY A 69 -6.59 -5.04 -13.43
N LEU A 70 -7.43 -4.40 -12.61
CA LEU A 70 -7.83 -3.01 -12.76
C LEU A 70 -7.54 -2.15 -11.53
N GLY A 71 -7.58 -2.70 -10.32
CA GLY A 71 -7.33 -1.97 -9.07
C GLY A 71 -8.59 -1.66 -8.27
N VAL A 72 -8.60 -0.53 -7.56
CA VAL A 72 -9.71 -0.16 -6.68
C VAL A 72 -10.87 0.44 -7.46
N GLU A 73 -12.06 -0.13 -7.34
CA GLU A 73 -13.30 0.40 -7.94
C GLU A 73 -13.54 1.85 -7.51
N GLY A 74 -13.76 2.72 -8.50
CA GLY A 74 -14.00 4.15 -8.26
C GLY A 74 -12.77 4.98 -7.91
N ASP A 75 -11.56 4.39 -7.88
CA ASP A 75 -10.32 5.15 -7.74
C ASP A 75 -9.85 5.71 -9.08
N CYS A 76 -9.25 6.90 -9.09
CA CYS A 76 -8.74 7.54 -10.31
C CYS A 76 -7.61 6.75 -10.98
N HIS A 77 -6.96 5.84 -10.26
CA HIS A 77 -5.92 4.97 -10.82
C HIS A 77 -6.46 3.65 -11.38
N LEU A 78 -7.79 3.43 -11.37
CA LEU A 78 -8.42 2.24 -11.95
C LEU A 78 -8.08 2.09 -13.44
N GLY A 79 -7.54 0.94 -13.81
CA GLY A 79 -7.27 0.60 -15.21
C GLY A 79 -6.15 -0.43 -15.39
N ALA A 80 -6.24 -1.20 -16.48
CA ALA A 80 -5.25 -2.21 -16.83
C ALA A 80 -3.92 -1.62 -17.34
N GLU A 81 -3.96 -0.41 -17.91
CA GLU A 81 -2.83 0.22 -18.57
C GLU A 81 -2.43 1.53 -17.91
N VAL A 82 -1.15 1.89 -17.99
CA VAL A 82 -0.64 3.14 -17.44
C VAL A 82 -1.28 4.35 -18.14
N GLN A 83 -2.00 5.18 -17.39
CA GLN A 83 -2.68 6.38 -17.89
C GLN A 83 -1.74 7.59 -18.15
N HIS A 84 -0.43 7.44 -17.98
CA HIS A 84 0.52 8.57 -18.03
C HIS A 84 0.68 9.12 -19.45
N LEU A 85 0.44 10.43 -19.62
CA LEU A 85 0.50 11.13 -20.92
C LEU A 85 1.84 10.95 -21.66
N SER A 86 2.94 10.75 -20.95
CA SER A 86 4.29 10.54 -21.52
C SER A 86 4.45 9.22 -22.28
N ARG A 87 3.53 8.26 -22.09
CA ARG A 87 3.60 6.94 -22.75
C ARG A 87 2.55 6.75 -23.86
N ARG A 88 1.87 7.82 -24.27
CA ARG A 88 0.87 7.80 -25.37
C ARG A 88 1.39 7.25 -26.70
N GLY A 89 2.71 7.28 -26.93
CA GLY A 89 3.34 6.77 -28.15
C GLY A 89 3.78 5.29 -28.09
N VAL A 90 3.67 4.62 -26.94
CA VAL A 90 4.07 3.21 -26.79
C VAL A 90 2.86 2.31 -27.03
N ARG A 91 2.99 1.32 -27.92
CA ARG A 91 1.97 0.28 -28.15
C ARG A 91 2.60 -1.12 -28.19
N PRO A 92 2.06 -2.10 -27.43
CA PRO A 92 0.95 -1.96 -26.47
C PRO A 92 1.33 -1.05 -25.29
N LEU A 93 0.33 -0.43 -24.64
CA LEU A 93 0.61 0.39 -23.47
C LEU A 93 1.14 -0.51 -22.33
N PRO A 94 2.06 -0.01 -21.49
CA PRO A 94 2.54 -0.81 -20.36
C PRO A 94 1.42 -1.10 -19.35
N GLU A 95 1.51 -2.28 -18.73
CA GLU A 95 0.64 -2.70 -17.62
C GLU A 95 0.69 -1.68 -16.48
N ASN A 96 -0.48 -1.41 -15.90
CA ASN A 96 -0.59 -0.60 -14.69
C ASN A 96 -0.11 -1.39 -13.47
N LEU A 97 1.14 -1.20 -13.08
CA LEU A 97 1.69 -1.79 -11.86
C LEU A 97 1.28 -1.04 -10.57
N ARG A 98 0.47 0.02 -10.69
CA ARG A 98 0.14 0.97 -9.61
C ARG A 98 -1.37 1.04 -9.38
N GLN A 99 -2.01 -0.13 -9.40
CA GLN A 99 -3.45 -0.29 -9.27
C GLN A 99 -3.95 -0.08 -7.83
N VAL A 100 -3.13 -0.40 -6.84
CA VAL A 100 -3.42 -0.24 -5.41
C VAL A 100 -2.20 0.35 -4.73
N HIS A 101 -2.40 1.36 -3.91
CA HIS A 101 -1.34 1.96 -3.09
C HIS A 101 -1.44 1.49 -1.65
N VAL A 102 -0.34 1.04 -1.06
CA VAL A 102 -0.30 0.55 0.33
C VAL A 102 0.81 1.26 1.11
N ILE A 103 0.49 1.68 2.33
CA ILE A 103 1.44 2.32 3.27
C ILE A 103 1.25 1.72 4.66
N SER A 104 2.33 1.61 5.44
CA SER A 104 2.25 1.24 6.86
C SER A 104 1.93 2.46 7.74
N ASN A 105 1.10 2.28 8.76
CA ASN A 105 0.80 3.33 9.74
C ASN A 105 2.08 3.75 10.49
N GLU A 106 2.96 2.78 10.75
CA GLU A 106 4.28 2.98 11.35
C GLU A 106 5.12 3.97 10.54
N PHE A 107 5.07 3.87 9.20
CA PHE A 107 5.72 4.84 8.34
C PHE A 107 5.08 6.23 8.47
N LEU A 108 3.75 6.32 8.44
CA LEU A 108 3.04 7.61 8.56
C LEU A 108 3.34 8.32 9.88
N GLU A 109 3.37 7.58 10.99
CA GLU A 109 3.72 8.11 12.32
C GLU A 109 5.17 8.56 12.40
N GLY A 110 6.06 7.91 11.66
CA GLY A 110 7.47 8.29 11.55
C GLY A 110 7.72 9.62 10.82
N LEU A 111 6.74 10.13 10.07
CA LEU A 111 6.91 11.34 9.29
C LEU A 111 6.89 12.61 10.13
N VAL A 112 7.81 13.52 9.80
CA VAL A 112 7.89 14.86 10.39
C VAL A 112 7.61 15.91 9.31
N VAL A 113 6.48 16.60 9.42
CA VAL A 113 6.20 17.76 8.56
C VAL A 113 6.78 19.01 9.20
N ARG A 114 7.61 19.74 8.47
CA ARG A 114 8.03 21.09 8.87
C ARG A 114 6.98 22.10 8.42
N GLY A 115 6.57 23.00 9.31
CA GLY A 115 5.59 24.05 9.02
C GLY A 115 6.03 24.93 7.83
N SER A 116 5.08 25.50 7.09
CA SER A 116 5.39 26.41 5.98
C SER A 116 5.71 27.82 6.47
N GLU A 117 6.87 28.35 6.09
CA GLU A 117 7.14 29.80 6.17
C GLU A 117 6.12 30.55 5.30
N GLY A 118 5.23 31.33 5.92
CA GLY A 118 4.20 32.10 5.20
C GLY A 118 3.03 32.59 6.06
N GLY A 119 2.87 32.08 7.29
CA GLY A 119 1.97 32.67 8.28
C GLY A 119 2.56 33.99 8.81
N ARG A 120 1.86 35.11 8.60
CA ARG A 120 2.23 36.40 9.21
C ARG A 120 2.22 36.27 10.73
N GLY A 121 3.39 36.45 11.35
CA GLY A 121 3.56 36.91 12.73
C GLY A 121 3.37 35.86 13.82
N GLY A 122 4.46 35.58 14.54
CA GLY A 122 4.46 34.84 15.80
C GLY A 122 5.64 33.87 15.88
N GLU A 123 6.52 34.07 16.85
CA GLU A 123 7.74 33.29 17.14
C GLU A 123 7.44 31.85 17.65
N GLU A 124 6.33 31.24 17.25
CA GLU A 124 5.86 29.91 17.68
C GLU A 124 5.80 28.88 16.53
N GLY A 125 6.35 29.22 15.35
CA GLY A 125 6.03 28.53 14.08
C GLY A 125 7.02 27.49 13.53
N GLU A 126 8.10 27.13 14.22
CA GLU A 126 9.18 26.34 13.58
C GLU A 126 9.09 24.81 13.77
N ASN A 127 8.13 24.29 14.55
CA ASN A 127 8.02 22.84 14.80
C ASN A 127 6.58 22.36 15.06
N GLN A 128 5.59 22.85 14.31
CA GLN A 128 4.28 22.18 14.30
C GLN A 128 4.37 20.86 13.54
N ARG A 129 4.57 19.77 14.28
CA ARG A 129 4.45 18.40 13.78
C ARG A 129 3.00 18.18 13.33
N ARG A 130 2.73 18.39 12.05
CA ARG A 130 1.47 17.97 11.45
C ARG A 130 1.44 16.45 11.43
N VAL A 131 0.46 15.86 12.10
CA VAL A 131 0.18 14.42 12.02
C VAL A 131 -0.30 14.10 10.61
N ILE A 132 0.40 13.20 9.93
CA ILE A 132 -0.02 12.63 8.65
C ILE A 132 -1.09 11.59 8.95
N LYS A 133 -2.27 11.74 8.34
CA LYS A 133 -3.39 10.81 8.52
C LYS A 133 -3.39 9.75 7.42
N PRO A 134 -4.03 8.59 7.65
CA PRO A 134 -4.33 7.66 6.58
C PRO A 134 -5.02 8.35 5.39
N GLY A 135 -4.56 8.05 4.19
CA GLY A 135 -5.01 8.62 2.91
C GLY A 135 -4.33 9.94 2.54
N ASP A 136 -3.63 10.62 3.45
CA ASP A 136 -3.00 11.92 3.19
C ASP A 136 -1.95 11.84 2.08
N LEU A 137 -1.24 10.70 2.01
CA LEU A 137 -0.23 10.47 0.98
C LEU A 137 -0.80 9.79 -0.27
N GLY A 138 -2.11 9.57 -0.34
CA GLY A 138 -2.78 9.02 -1.52
C GLY A 138 -2.69 7.49 -1.61
N GLU A 139 -2.48 6.82 -0.50
CA GLU A 139 -2.64 5.37 -0.39
C GLU A 139 -4.10 4.93 -0.36
N ASN A 140 -4.35 3.69 -0.78
CA ASN A 140 -5.66 3.07 -0.69
C ASN A 140 -5.84 2.26 0.59
N ILE A 141 -4.77 1.61 1.05
CA ILE A 141 -4.77 0.75 2.22
C ILE A 141 -3.65 1.20 3.14
N THR A 142 -4.01 1.53 4.38
CA THR A 142 -3.05 1.73 5.47
C THR A 142 -3.02 0.46 6.32
N THR A 143 -1.84 -0.13 6.52
CA THR A 143 -1.68 -1.35 7.34
C THR A 143 -1.01 -1.05 8.68
N THR A 144 -1.17 -1.94 9.67
CA THR A 144 -0.43 -1.90 10.94
C THR A 144 0.08 -3.28 11.30
N GLY A 145 1.25 -3.36 11.92
CA GLY A 145 1.92 -4.59 12.34
C GLY A 145 2.70 -5.28 11.23
N LEU A 146 2.71 -4.72 10.02
CA LEU A 146 3.35 -5.30 8.83
C LEU A 146 4.55 -4.45 8.42
N ALA A 147 5.74 -5.06 8.38
CA ALA A 147 6.97 -4.44 7.88
C ALA A 147 6.96 -4.35 6.34
N LEU A 148 6.01 -3.58 5.80
CA LEU A 148 5.62 -3.52 4.40
C LEU A 148 6.80 -3.18 3.48
N GLU A 149 7.65 -2.25 3.89
CA GLU A 149 8.81 -1.73 3.13
C GLU A 149 9.94 -2.76 3.02
N SER A 150 9.94 -3.78 3.90
CA SER A 150 10.91 -4.88 3.87
C SER A 150 10.45 -6.08 3.03
N LEU A 151 9.21 -6.06 2.53
CA LEU A 151 8.67 -7.17 1.76
C LEU A 151 9.32 -7.26 0.37
N PRO A 152 9.74 -8.46 -0.07
CA PRO A 152 10.22 -8.67 -1.43
C PRO A 152 9.18 -8.33 -2.49
N LEU A 153 9.65 -7.89 -3.66
CA LEU A 153 8.82 -7.80 -4.85
C LEU A 153 8.17 -9.15 -5.15
N GLY A 154 6.90 -9.14 -5.52
CA GLY A 154 6.12 -10.35 -5.76
C GLY A 154 5.45 -10.92 -4.51
N THR A 155 5.69 -10.37 -3.33
CA THR A 155 4.95 -10.75 -2.11
C THR A 155 3.46 -10.58 -2.32
N ILE A 156 2.67 -11.59 -1.93
CA ILE A 156 1.21 -11.56 -2.00
C ILE A 156 0.67 -11.25 -0.60
N LEU A 157 -0.03 -10.14 -0.47
CA LEU A 157 -0.83 -9.83 0.71
C LEU A 157 -2.23 -10.37 0.50
N ARG A 158 -2.70 -11.16 1.46
CA ARG A 158 -4.05 -11.72 1.47
C ARG A 158 -4.84 -11.10 2.62
N PHE A 159 -6.06 -10.66 2.33
CA PHE A 159 -6.94 -10.04 3.29
C PHE A 159 -7.99 -11.05 3.73
N VAL A 160 -8.02 -11.34 5.03
CA VAL A 160 -9.00 -12.25 5.64
C VAL A 160 -9.95 -11.45 6.54
N PRO A 161 -11.23 -11.86 6.66
CA PRO A 161 -12.15 -11.20 7.58
C PRO A 161 -11.72 -11.39 9.04
N PRO A 162 -12.10 -10.50 9.97
CA PRO A 162 -11.73 -10.62 11.39
C PRO A 162 -12.19 -11.93 12.04
N SER A 163 -13.25 -12.54 11.49
CA SER A 163 -13.83 -13.80 11.96
C SER A 163 -13.08 -15.05 11.48
N SER A 164 -12.08 -14.93 10.59
CA SER A 164 -11.31 -16.06 10.09
C SER A 164 -9.83 -15.71 10.01
N SER A 165 -9.01 -16.50 10.67
CA SER A 165 -7.56 -16.52 10.49
C SER A 165 -7.11 -17.49 9.39
N THR A 166 -8.04 -18.29 8.86
CA THR A 166 -7.74 -19.28 7.81
C THR A 166 -8.05 -18.70 6.43
N PRO A 167 -7.07 -18.66 5.51
CA PRO A 167 -7.29 -18.26 4.12
C PRO A 167 -8.36 -19.09 3.41
N ALA A 168 -9.26 -18.44 2.69
CA ALA A 168 -10.24 -19.03 1.79
C ALA A 168 -9.88 -18.77 0.30
N PRO A 169 -10.34 -19.62 -0.64
CA PRO A 169 -10.07 -19.45 -2.06
C PRO A 169 -10.52 -18.11 -2.66
N GLY A 170 -11.49 -17.42 -2.06
CA GLY A 170 -12.02 -16.14 -2.53
C GLY A 170 -11.46 -14.89 -1.84
N ASP A 171 -10.52 -15.02 -0.90
CA ASP A 171 -10.00 -13.86 -0.19
C ASP A 171 -9.34 -12.86 -1.15
N PRO A 172 -9.57 -11.54 -0.97
CA PRO A 172 -8.89 -10.50 -1.74
C PRO A 172 -7.38 -10.61 -1.58
N ARG A 173 -6.65 -10.36 -2.68
CA ARG A 173 -5.19 -10.49 -2.74
C ARG A 173 -4.58 -9.40 -3.60
N ILE A 174 -3.49 -8.83 -3.12
CA ILE A 174 -2.67 -7.91 -3.90
C ILE A 174 -1.22 -8.40 -3.93
N ARG A 175 -0.51 -8.13 -5.02
CA ARG A 175 0.92 -8.43 -5.18
C ARG A 175 1.73 -7.15 -5.09
N ILE A 176 2.76 -7.14 -4.27
CA ILE A 176 3.71 -6.02 -4.19
C ILE A 176 4.50 -5.96 -5.51
N THR A 177 4.41 -4.84 -6.21
CA THR A 177 5.02 -4.63 -7.53
C THR A 177 6.16 -3.63 -7.53
N GLY A 178 6.30 -2.84 -6.47
CA GLY A 178 7.34 -1.83 -6.42
C GLY A 178 7.23 -0.94 -5.19
N LEU A 179 8.21 -0.07 -5.07
CA LEU A 179 8.20 1.06 -4.15
C LEU A 179 7.95 2.35 -4.94
N ARG A 180 7.41 3.38 -4.27
CA ARG A 180 6.72 4.47 -4.96
C ARG A 180 7.58 5.50 -5.67
N ASN A 181 8.74 5.89 -5.23
CA ASN A 181 9.41 7.15 -5.57
C ASN A 181 8.62 8.40 -5.12
N PRO A 182 9.06 9.09 -4.06
CA PRO A 182 8.45 10.36 -3.68
C PRO A 182 8.63 11.39 -4.81
N CYS A 183 7.65 12.27 -4.98
CA CYS A 183 7.65 13.27 -6.04
C CYS A 183 7.38 14.66 -5.46
N ALA A 184 7.59 15.71 -6.25
CA ALA A 184 7.40 17.09 -5.80
C ALA A 184 6.01 17.41 -5.19
N GLN A 185 4.99 16.58 -5.43
CA GLN A 185 3.68 16.75 -4.78
C GLN A 185 3.72 16.48 -3.27
N ILE A 186 4.58 15.56 -2.78
CA ILE A 186 4.71 15.28 -1.34
C ILE A 186 5.32 16.49 -0.60
N GLU A 187 6.26 17.18 -1.24
CA GLU A 187 6.89 18.38 -0.68
C GLU A 187 5.92 19.56 -0.61
N LYS A 188 5.03 19.66 -1.61
CA LYS A 188 3.92 20.64 -1.60
C LYS A 188 2.91 20.33 -0.50
N PHE A 189 2.70 19.05 -0.18
CA PHE A 189 1.81 18.62 0.88
C PHE A 189 2.40 18.89 2.28
N GLY A 190 3.70 18.68 2.45
CA GLY A 190 4.43 18.99 3.67
C GLY A 190 5.92 19.15 3.37
N ARG A 191 6.50 20.29 3.78
CA ARG A 191 7.93 20.54 3.57
C ARG A 191 8.76 19.56 4.39
N GLY A 192 9.85 19.08 3.78
CA GLY A 192 10.78 18.12 4.38
C GLY A 192 10.37 16.65 4.24
N LEU A 193 9.22 16.35 3.62
CA LEU A 193 8.79 14.98 3.40
C LEU A 193 9.56 14.28 2.26
N LEU A 194 10.13 15.02 1.30
CA LEU A 194 10.98 14.41 0.25
C LEU A 194 12.30 13.85 0.79
N ALA A 195 12.79 14.39 1.89
CA ALA A 195 14.13 14.11 2.43
C ALA A 195 14.13 13.01 3.50
N GLN A 196 12.98 12.36 3.73
CA GLN A 196 12.77 11.32 4.74
C GLN A 196 12.80 9.92 4.11
#